data_AF-A0A4P7UHR8-F1
#
_entry.id   AF-A0A4P7UHR8-F1
#
_cell.length_a   1.000
_cell.length_b   1.000
_cell.length_c   1.000
_cell.angle_alpha   90.00
_cell.angle_beta   90.00
_cell.angle_gamma   90.00
#
_symmetry.space_group_name_H-M   'P 1'
#
loop_
_entity.id
_entity.type
_entity.pdbx_description
1 polymer ?
#
loop_
_entity_poly.entity_id
_entity_poly.type
_entity_poly.pdbx_seq_one_letter_code
_entity_poly.pdbx_strand_id
1 'polypeptide(L)'
;MRPRDLDDLVGQSHLRADGSPLRRLVEGDQSMSLVLWGPPGTGKTTIAGIVSRQTDRRFVEVSAVSAGVKEVRAAIDAARAQLAAGGAETVLFVDEVHRFTKAQQDALLPGVENRWVTLVAATTENPFFSVISPLLSRSLLLKLESLTDDDIDEVVTRALRDERGLAGAVDLDDAARDHLVRLAGGDARRALTYLEASAAAAVAVRSTEEDRPLITLEVAETAVDQAAVRYDRQGDQHYDVTSAFIKSIRGSDVDASLHWLARMVEAGEDPRFIARRLVILASEDIGLADPTALTTAVAAAQAVQLIGMPEARLNLAQAVAALASAPKSNAVYMAYEAAAADVRAGKVGAVPAHLRDAHYGGAKKLGHGEAYVYPHDVKHGVAQQQYLPEPVRDAVYYRPTTHGAEAGVKDRWERIRSIVRGVRGGR
;
A
#
# COMPACT_ATOMS: atom_id res chain seq x y z
N MET A 1 -5.99 18.19 -20.13
CA MET A 1 -6.06 16.82 -20.71
C MET A 1 -7.02 15.80 -20.07
N ARG A 2 -7.80 16.08 -19.01
CA ARG A 2 -8.74 15.06 -18.48
C ARG A 2 -9.79 14.63 -19.54
N PRO A 3 -9.97 13.32 -19.82
CA PRO A 3 -11.03 12.78 -20.67
C PRO A 3 -12.41 13.32 -20.33
N ARG A 4 -13.27 13.56 -21.35
CA ARG A 4 -14.65 14.06 -21.15
C ARG A 4 -15.63 12.91 -21.02
N ASP A 5 -15.48 11.89 -21.84
CA ASP A 5 -16.29 10.68 -21.86
C ASP A 5 -15.45 9.40 -21.69
N LEU A 6 -16.12 8.25 -21.71
CA LEU A 6 -15.50 6.94 -21.56
C LEU A 6 -14.71 6.53 -22.82
N ASP A 7 -15.00 7.12 -23.98
CA ASP A 7 -14.30 6.82 -25.24
C ASP A 7 -12.96 7.59 -25.33
N ASP A 8 -12.88 8.75 -24.70
CA ASP A 8 -11.67 9.53 -24.48
C ASP A 8 -10.69 8.87 -23.48
N LEU A 9 -11.14 7.89 -22.67
CA LEU A 9 -10.31 7.28 -21.64
C LEU A 9 -9.28 6.33 -22.28
N VAL A 10 -8.00 6.68 -22.22
CA VAL A 10 -6.92 5.82 -22.72
C VAL A 10 -6.69 4.63 -21.77
N GLY A 11 -6.41 3.45 -22.33
CA GLY A 11 -6.28 2.19 -21.59
C GLY A 11 -7.60 1.67 -21.01
N GLN A 12 -7.47 0.72 -20.07
CA GLN A 12 -8.61 0.08 -19.38
C GLN A 12 -9.65 -0.55 -20.31
N SER A 13 -9.22 -1.17 -21.41
CA SER A 13 -10.13 -1.73 -22.43
C SER A 13 -11.16 -2.71 -21.84
N HIS A 14 -10.80 -3.46 -20.79
CA HIS A 14 -11.69 -4.36 -20.06
C HIS A 14 -12.83 -3.63 -19.32
N LEU A 15 -12.62 -2.37 -18.94
CA LEU A 15 -13.63 -1.52 -18.30
C LEU A 15 -14.42 -0.67 -19.32
N ARG A 16 -13.92 -0.52 -20.54
CA ARG A 16 -14.56 0.26 -21.62
C ARG A 16 -15.39 -0.58 -22.58
N ALA A 17 -15.18 -1.89 -22.60
CA ALA A 17 -15.90 -2.81 -23.49
C ALA A 17 -17.42 -2.68 -23.34
N ASP A 18 -18.14 -2.90 -24.45
CA ASP A 18 -19.60 -2.84 -24.46
C ASP A 18 -20.20 -3.84 -23.46
N GLY A 19 -21.21 -3.39 -22.71
CA GLY A 19 -21.84 -4.17 -21.64
C GLY A 19 -21.03 -4.29 -20.34
N SER A 20 -19.81 -3.75 -20.28
CA SER A 20 -19.00 -3.72 -19.06
C SER A 20 -19.75 -3.01 -17.92
N PRO A 21 -19.48 -3.38 -16.65
CA PRO A 21 -20.14 -2.75 -15.51
C PRO A 21 -19.96 -1.23 -15.44
N LEU A 22 -18.79 -0.71 -15.84
CA LEU A 22 -18.53 0.74 -15.88
C LEU A 22 -19.34 1.43 -16.98
N ARG A 23 -19.40 0.83 -18.18
CA ARG A 23 -20.17 1.40 -19.30
C ARG A 23 -21.66 1.47 -18.99
N ARG A 24 -22.24 0.39 -18.42
CA ARG A 24 -23.65 0.38 -17.96
C ARG A 24 -23.96 1.41 -16.88
N LEU A 25 -23.02 1.66 -15.97
CA LEU A 25 -23.19 2.69 -14.94
C LEU A 25 -23.24 4.10 -15.56
N VAL A 26 -22.32 4.36 -16.49
CA VAL A 26 -22.16 5.64 -17.17
C VAL A 26 -23.33 5.94 -18.11
N GLU A 27 -23.92 4.91 -18.73
CA GLU A 27 -25.11 4.99 -19.58
C GLU A 27 -26.44 5.10 -18.81
N GLY A 28 -26.38 5.19 -17.48
CA GLY A 28 -27.52 5.59 -16.64
C GLY A 28 -28.42 4.46 -16.14
N ASP A 29 -27.99 3.19 -16.25
CA ASP A 29 -28.83 2.04 -15.86
C ASP A 29 -29.00 1.93 -14.32
N GLN A 30 -28.01 2.37 -13.51
CA GLN A 30 -28.05 2.16 -12.05
C GLN A 30 -27.34 3.26 -11.22
N SER A 31 -27.89 3.60 -10.05
CA SER A 31 -27.21 4.35 -8.98
C SER A 31 -26.46 3.40 -8.05
N MET A 32 -25.28 2.95 -8.48
CA MET A 32 -24.38 2.11 -7.67
C MET A 32 -23.13 2.88 -7.24
N SER A 33 -22.67 2.63 -6.02
CA SER A 33 -21.37 3.13 -5.55
C SER A 33 -20.24 2.36 -6.22
N LEU A 34 -19.10 3.01 -6.42
CA LEU A 34 -17.91 2.47 -7.03
C LEU A 34 -16.75 2.44 -6.04
N VAL A 35 -15.97 1.36 -6.08
CA VAL A 35 -14.61 1.33 -5.52
C VAL A 35 -13.65 1.11 -6.67
N LEU A 36 -12.79 2.09 -6.92
CA LEU A 36 -11.75 2.07 -7.95
C LEU A 36 -10.43 1.70 -7.28
N TRP A 37 -9.91 0.52 -7.62
CA TRP A 37 -8.65 0.03 -7.07
C TRP A 37 -7.60 -0.10 -8.17
N GLY A 38 -6.50 0.63 -8.04
CA GLY A 38 -5.38 0.45 -8.94
C GLY A 38 -4.24 1.42 -8.68
N PRO A 39 -3.11 1.22 -9.37
CA PRO A 39 -1.93 2.07 -9.29
C PRO A 39 -2.24 3.57 -9.49
N PRO A 40 -1.37 4.48 -9.05
CA PRO A 40 -1.46 5.89 -9.38
C PRO A 40 -1.48 6.11 -10.91
N GLY A 41 -1.98 7.27 -11.34
CA GLY A 41 -2.00 7.60 -12.77
C GLY A 41 -2.98 6.85 -13.67
N THR A 42 -3.60 5.77 -13.20
CA THR A 42 -4.47 4.89 -14.00
C THR A 42 -5.84 5.47 -14.36
N GLY A 43 -6.16 6.69 -13.88
CA GLY A 43 -7.40 7.38 -14.25
C GLY A 43 -8.55 7.28 -13.24
N LYS A 44 -8.31 6.86 -11.98
CA LYS A 44 -9.36 6.77 -10.94
C LYS A 44 -10.21 8.05 -10.80
N THR A 45 -9.57 9.20 -10.57
CA THR A 45 -10.24 10.51 -10.49
C THR A 45 -10.93 10.89 -11.79
N THR A 46 -10.34 10.52 -12.94
CA THR A 46 -10.92 10.77 -14.27
C THR A 46 -12.22 10.01 -14.45
N ILE A 47 -12.25 8.72 -14.10
CA ILE A 47 -13.45 7.87 -14.18
C ILE A 47 -14.56 8.46 -13.30
N ALA A 48 -14.25 8.89 -12.07
CA ALA A 48 -15.23 9.53 -11.19
C ALA A 48 -15.84 10.79 -11.85
N GLY A 49 -15.01 11.61 -12.51
CA GLY A 49 -15.46 12.79 -13.25
C GLY A 49 -16.30 12.46 -14.48
N ILE A 50 -15.98 11.39 -15.21
CA ILE A 50 -16.77 10.90 -16.34
C ILE A 50 -18.16 10.47 -15.88
N VAL A 51 -18.23 9.65 -14.82
CA VAL A 51 -19.50 9.20 -14.22
C VAL A 51 -20.36 10.40 -13.85
N SER A 52 -19.79 11.39 -13.17
CA SER A 52 -20.52 12.60 -12.78
C SER A 52 -21.10 13.36 -13.96
N ARG A 53 -20.31 13.60 -15.01
CA ARG A 53 -20.75 14.37 -16.19
C ARG A 53 -21.78 13.65 -17.02
N GLN A 54 -21.59 12.36 -17.28
CA GLN A 54 -22.49 11.60 -18.16
C GLN A 54 -23.83 11.29 -17.49
N THR A 55 -23.86 11.22 -16.15
CA THR A 55 -25.09 11.02 -15.39
C THR A 55 -25.75 12.34 -14.94
N ASP A 56 -25.25 13.49 -15.41
CA ASP A 56 -25.70 14.84 -15.01
C ASP A 56 -25.77 15.06 -13.49
N ARG A 57 -24.76 14.53 -12.78
CA ARG A 57 -24.63 14.60 -11.33
C ARG A 57 -23.62 15.66 -10.92
N ARG A 58 -23.86 16.28 -9.77
CA ARG A 58 -22.90 17.18 -9.13
C ARG A 58 -21.69 16.41 -8.62
N PHE A 59 -20.49 16.86 -8.95
CA PHE A 59 -19.25 16.30 -8.43
C PHE A 59 -18.85 17.00 -7.11
N VAL A 60 -18.63 16.22 -6.05
CA VAL A 60 -18.08 16.71 -4.77
C VAL A 60 -16.91 15.83 -4.39
N GLU A 61 -15.75 16.43 -4.16
CA GLU A 61 -14.53 15.73 -3.75
C GLU A 61 -14.26 15.95 -2.26
N VAL A 62 -13.92 14.86 -1.56
CA VAL A 62 -13.49 14.87 -0.17
C VAL A 62 -12.11 14.25 -0.09
N SER A 63 -11.14 15.01 0.41
CA SER A 63 -9.77 14.53 0.61
C SER A 63 -9.70 13.61 1.82
N ALA A 64 -9.28 12.36 1.61
CA ALA A 64 -9.14 11.41 2.72
C ALA A 64 -8.02 11.76 3.71
N VAL A 65 -7.12 12.66 3.33
CA VAL A 65 -5.97 13.08 4.14
C VAL A 65 -6.34 14.17 5.14
N SER A 66 -7.24 15.07 4.78
CA SER A 66 -7.57 16.26 5.59
C SER A 66 -8.99 16.25 6.17
N ALA A 67 -9.91 15.46 5.61
CA ALA A 67 -11.30 15.45 6.05
C ALA A 67 -11.47 14.60 7.31
N GLY A 68 -12.00 15.18 8.39
CA GLY A 68 -12.47 14.45 9.57
C GLY A 68 -13.90 13.91 9.39
N VAL A 69 -14.43 13.28 10.44
CA VAL A 69 -15.81 12.74 10.46
C VAL A 69 -16.85 13.85 10.25
N LYS A 70 -16.58 15.07 10.74
CA LYS A 70 -17.51 16.20 10.64
C LYS A 70 -17.63 16.67 9.19
N GLU A 71 -16.52 16.76 8.48
CA GLU A 71 -16.46 17.18 7.08
C GLU A 71 -17.16 16.17 6.17
N VAL A 72 -16.95 14.86 6.41
CA VAL A 72 -17.65 13.79 5.68
C VAL A 72 -19.17 13.89 5.88
N ARG A 73 -19.64 14.06 7.12
CA ARG A 73 -21.08 14.23 7.39
C ARG A 73 -21.65 15.47 6.75
N ALA A 74 -20.94 16.59 6.81
CA ALA A 74 -21.37 17.84 6.19
C ALA A 74 -21.54 17.70 4.67
N ALA A 75 -20.64 16.98 3.99
CA ALA A 75 -20.76 16.70 2.56
C ALA A 75 -22.03 15.87 2.24
N ILE A 76 -22.32 14.85 3.06
CA ILE A 76 -23.50 14.00 2.92
C ILE A 76 -24.79 14.79 3.20
N ASP A 77 -24.82 15.58 4.27
CA ASP A 77 -25.99 16.39 4.65
C ASP A 77 -26.30 17.44 3.58
N ALA A 78 -25.25 18.06 2.99
CA ALA A 78 -25.41 18.98 1.88
C ALA A 78 -25.99 18.29 0.63
N ALA A 79 -25.49 17.09 0.29
CA ALA A 79 -26.04 16.30 -0.81
C ALA A 79 -27.50 15.91 -0.58
N ARG A 80 -27.84 15.49 0.65
CA ARG A 80 -29.22 15.17 1.06
C ARG A 80 -30.14 16.37 0.94
N ALA A 81 -29.72 17.54 1.43
CA ALA A 81 -30.52 18.76 1.35
C ALA A 81 -30.77 19.18 -0.11
N GLN A 82 -29.76 19.05 -0.96
CA GLN A 82 -29.87 19.34 -2.39
C GLN A 82 -30.89 18.41 -3.07
N LEU A 83 -30.81 17.10 -2.79
CA LEU A 83 -31.73 16.10 -3.34
C LEU A 83 -33.17 16.36 -2.87
N ALA A 84 -33.37 16.69 -1.59
CA ALA A 84 -34.68 17.01 -1.03
C ALA A 84 -35.30 18.28 -1.63
N ALA A 85 -34.49 19.22 -2.09
CA ALA A 85 -34.92 20.44 -2.78
C ALA A 85 -35.22 20.22 -4.28
N GLY A 86 -35.12 18.98 -4.78
CA GLY A 86 -35.28 18.66 -6.21
C GLY A 86 -34.07 18.99 -7.07
N GLY A 87 -32.89 19.20 -6.45
CA GLY A 87 -31.64 19.42 -7.16
C GLY A 87 -31.00 18.12 -7.68
N ALA A 88 -29.91 18.27 -8.43
CA ALA A 88 -29.18 17.14 -9.01
C ALA A 88 -28.61 16.18 -7.96
N GLU A 89 -28.58 14.89 -8.29
CA GLU A 89 -27.89 13.87 -7.49
C GLU A 89 -26.38 14.19 -7.39
N THR A 90 -25.73 13.71 -6.33
CA THR A 90 -24.32 14.00 -6.07
C THR A 90 -23.43 12.76 -6.21
N VAL A 91 -22.36 12.88 -6.98
CA VAL A 91 -21.21 11.96 -6.95
C VAL A 91 -20.25 12.45 -5.87
N LEU A 92 -20.10 11.66 -4.81
CA LEU A 92 -19.14 11.92 -3.73
C LEU A 92 -17.86 11.14 -4.03
N PHE A 93 -16.83 11.84 -4.47
CA PHE A 93 -15.52 11.24 -4.72
C PHE A 93 -14.64 11.31 -3.47
N VAL A 94 -14.08 10.17 -3.08
CA VAL A 94 -13.13 10.05 -1.97
C VAL A 94 -11.86 9.44 -2.51
N ASP A 95 -10.81 10.25 -2.67
CA ASP A 95 -9.49 9.75 -3.09
C ASP A 95 -8.72 9.18 -1.90
N GLU A 96 -7.93 8.14 -2.15
CA GLU A 96 -7.17 7.41 -1.15
C GLU A 96 -7.98 7.02 0.11
N VAL A 97 -9.14 6.41 -0.10
CA VAL A 97 -10.07 6.00 0.97
C VAL A 97 -9.42 5.11 2.04
N HIS A 98 -8.31 4.44 1.73
CA HIS A 98 -7.51 3.67 2.70
C HIS A 98 -6.92 4.54 3.82
N ARG A 99 -6.82 5.86 3.63
CA ARG A 99 -6.37 6.83 4.65
C ARG A 99 -7.47 7.18 5.66
N PHE A 100 -8.73 6.90 5.34
CA PHE A 100 -9.82 7.05 6.30
C PHE A 100 -9.75 5.99 7.38
N THR A 101 -9.84 6.45 8.63
CA THR A 101 -10.16 5.61 9.78
C THR A 101 -11.52 4.94 9.60
N LYS A 102 -11.73 3.84 10.34
CA LYS A 102 -13.03 3.14 10.36
C LYS A 102 -14.21 4.08 10.63
N ALA A 103 -14.05 5.02 11.57
CA ALA A 103 -15.10 5.98 11.93
C ALA A 103 -15.46 6.96 10.78
N GLN A 104 -14.48 7.37 9.97
CA GLN A 104 -14.73 8.19 8.78
C GLN A 104 -15.44 7.39 7.68
N GLN A 105 -15.08 6.11 7.51
CA GLN A 105 -15.77 5.23 6.56
C GLN A 105 -17.21 4.92 6.99
N ASP A 106 -17.43 4.64 8.29
CA ASP A 106 -18.77 4.43 8.84
C ASP A 106 -19.66 5.68 8.67
N ALA A 107 -19.07 6.88 8.66
CA ALA A 107 -19.80 8.12 8.41
C ALA A 107 -20.32 8.24 6.97
N LEU A 108 -19.77 7.50 6.00
CA LEU A 108 -20.25 7.44 4.61
C LEU A 108 -21.51 6.58 4.45
N LEU A 109 -21.72 5.60 5.33
CA LEU A 109 -22.76 4.59 5.18
C LEU A 109 -24.17 5.17 5.05
N PRO A 110 -24.63 6.13 5.88
CA PRO A 110 -25.97 6.69 5.74
C PRO A 110 -26.21 7.31 4.37
N GLY A 111 -25.20 7.98 3.79
CA GLY A 111 -25.30 8.60 2.47
C GLY A 111 -25.41 7.57 1.35
N VAL A 112 -24.66 6.48 1.44
CA VAL A 112 -24.67 5.38 0.47
C VAL A 112 -25.96 4.55 0.58
N GLU A 113 -26.36 4.16 1.79
CA GLU A 113 -27.53 3.30 2.04
C GLU A 113 -28.84 3.97 1.63
N ASN A 114 -28.98 5.27 1.91
CA ASN A 114 -30.16 6.03 1.54
C ASN A 114 -30.06 6.67 0.15
N ARG A 115 -28.99 6.37 -0.60
CA ARG A 115 -28.72 6.90 -1.94
C ARG A 115 -28.76 8.43 -2.03
N TRP A 116 -28.33 9.12 -0.98
CA TRP A 116 -28.14 10.57 -1.03
C TRP A 116 -26.93 10.96 -1.86
N VAL A 117 -25.96 10.05 -1.96
CA VAL A 117 -24.77 10.19 -2.80
C VAL A 117 -24.50 8.89 -3.56
N THR A 118 -23.96 9.03 -4.77
CA THR A 118 -23.23 7.97 -5.45
C THR A 118 -21.78 8.05 -5.02
N LEU A 119 -21.33 7.15 -4.14
CA LEU A 119 -19.94 7.15 -3.67
C LEU A 119 -19.02 6.62 -4.77
N VAL A 120 -17.93 7.32 -5.05
CA VAL A 120 -16.81 6.80 -5.84
C VAL A 120 -15.56 6.88 -4.95
N ALA A 121 -15.15 5.75 -4.40
CA ALA A 121 -13.97 5.66 -3.54
C ALA A 121 -12.78 5.13 -4.35
N ALA A 122 -11.64 5.81 -4.29
CA ALA A 122 -10.41 5.40 -4.96
C ALA A 122 -9.35 4.97 -3.95
N THR A 123 -8.57 3.95 -4.29
CA THR A 123 -7.45 3.49 -3.45
C THR A 123 -6.35 2.83 -4.29
N THR A 124 -5.11 3.01 -3.87
CA THR A 124 -3.95 2.25 -4.37
C THR A 124 -3.76 0.93 -3.60
N GLU A 125 -4.20 0.86 -2.35
CA GLU A 125 -4.16 -0.36 -1.51
C GLU A 125 -5.31 -1.33 -1.80
N ASN A 126 -5.12 -2.61 -1.46
CA ASN A 126 -6.14 -3.65 -1.64
C ASN A 126 -7.40 -3.33 -0.81
N PRO A 127 -8.56 -3.12 -1.47
CA PRO A 127 -9.77 -2.63 -0.83
C PRO A 127 -10.36 -3.62 0.19
N PHE A 128 -10.10 -4.92 0.07
CA PHE A 128 -10.59 -5.91 1.04
C PHE A 128 -9.98 -5.75 2.44
N PHE A 129 -8.85 -5.04 2.54
CA PHE A 129 -8.21 -4.73 3.82
C PHE A 129 -8.42 -3.27 4.25
N SER A 130 -8.48 -2.35 3.29
CA SER A 130 -8.51 -0.92 3.57
C SER A 130 -9.91 -0.30 3.62
N VAL A 131 -10.93 -0.99 3.07
CA VAL A 131 -12.32 -0.52 3.07
C VAL A 131 -13.21 -1.44 3.90
N ILE A 132 -14.10 -0.87 4.71
CA ILE A 132 -15.02 -1.63 5.55
C ILE A 132 -15.98 -2.49 4.71
N SER A 133 -16.27 -3.70 5.18
CA SER A 133 -17.15 -4.65 4.47
C SER A 133 -18.55 -4.09 4.13
N PRO A 134 -19.20 -3.26 4.98
CA PRO A 134 -20.49 -2.66 4.63
C PRO A 134 -20.47 -1.73 3.40
N LEU A 135 -19.37 -1.00 3.16
CA LEU A 135 -19.22 -0.17 1.96
C LEU A 135 -18.93 -1.03 0.73
N LEU A 136 -18.06 -2.03 0.88
CA LEU A 136 -17.71 -2.95 -0.20
C LEU A 136 -18.92 -3.75 -0.70
N SER A 137 -19.77 -4.24 0.20
CA SER A 137 -20.95 -5.03 -0.19
C SER A 137 -22.01 -4.24 -0.96
N ARG A 138 -21.92 -2.90 -0.95
CA ARG A 138 -22.84 -1.97 -1.62
C ARG A 138 -22.18 -1.24 -2.80
N SER A 139 -20.95 -1.63 -3.14
CA SER A 139 -20.18 -0.99 -4.18
C SER A 139 -19.72 -1.99 -5.23
N LEU A 140 -19.70 -1.55 -6.47
CA LEU A 140 -19.05 -2.27 -7.55
C LEU A 140 -17.53 -2.02 -7.48
N LEU A 141 -16.77 -3.10 -7.27
CA LEU A 141 -15.32 -3.04 -7.25
C LEU A 141 -14.76 -3.14 -8.67
N LEU A 142 -14.05 -2.11 -9.12
CA LEU A 142 -13.37 -2.08 -10.41
C LEU A 142 -11.86 -2.02 -10.20
N LYS A 143 -11.15 -2.99 -10.79
CA LYS A 143 -9.69 -3.02 -10.78
C LYS A 143 -9.16 -2.30 -12.01
N LEU A 144 -8.32 -1.29 -11.80
CA LEU A 144 -7.58 -0.60 -12.83
C LEU A 144 -6.17 -1.18 -12.93
N GLU A 145 -5.69 -1.27 -14.17
CA GLU A 145 -4.36 -1.78 -14.49
C GLU A 145 -3.42 -0.61 -14.81
N SER A 146 -2.10 -0.80 -14.62
CA SER A 146 -1.14 0.18 -15.14
C SER A 146 -1.29 0.32 -16.65
N LEU A 147 -1.10 1.53 -17.16
CA LEU A 147 -1.14 1.76 -18.60
C LEU A 147 0.07 1.12 -19.27
N THR A 148 -0.12 0.63 -20.50
CA THR A 148 0.98 0.14 -21.33
C THR A 148 1.80 1.32 -21.89
N ASP A 149 2.99 1.03 -22.43
CA ASP A 149 3.81 2.07 -23.08
C ASP A 149 3.07 2.69 -24.28
N ASP A 150 2.31 1.89 -25.03
CA ASP A 150 1.47 2.35 -26.14
C ASP A 150 0.33 3.26 -25.65
N ASP A 151 -0.31 2.92 -24.53
CA ASP A 151 -1.33 3.77 -23.90
C ASP A 151 -0.73 5.12 -23.47
N ILE A 152 0.46 5.11 -22.88
CA ILE A 152 1.14 6.34 -22.47
C ILE A 152 1.52 7.18 -23.68
N ASP A 153 2.05 6.56 -24.75
CA ASP A 153 2.36 7.28 -25.99
C ASP A 153 1.10 7.93 -26.60
N GLU A 154 -0.03 7.23 -26.56
CA GLU A 154 -1.31 7.80 -26.97
C GLU A 154 -1.70 9.01 -26.12
N VAL A 155 -1.55 8.95 -24.79
CA VAL A 155 -1.80 10.08 -23.89
C VAL A 155 -0.90 11.27 -24.24
N VAL A 156 0.40 11.05 -24.45
CA VAL A 156 1.38 12.09 -24.82
C VAL A 156 1.03 12.70 -26.18
N THR A 157 0.74 11.86 -27.18
CA THR A 157 0.35 12.29 -28.53
C THR A 157 -0.92 13.13 -28.52
N ARG A 158 -1.94 12.70 -27.76
CA ARG A 158 -3.18 13.48 -27.58
C ARG A 158 -2.87 14.82 -26.92
N ALA A 159 -2.03 14.84 -25.88
CA ALA A 159 -1.68 16.06 -25.16
C ALA A 159 -0.90 17.08 -26.01
N LEU A 160 -0.06 16.62 -26.95
CA LEU A 160 0.64 17.50 -27.88
C LEU A 160 -0.32 18.24 -28.82
N ARG A 161 -1.41 17.59 -29.24
CA ARG A 161 -2.29 18.08 -30.32
C ARG A 161 -3.56 18.75 -29.82
N ASP A 162 -4.11 18.30 -28.69
CA ASP A 162 -5.38 18.78 -28.16
C ASP A 162 -5.27 20.23 -27.65
N GLU A 163 -6.31 21.03 -27.87
CA GLU A 163 -6.39 22.42 -27.42
C GLU A 163 -6.30 22.57 -25.89
N ARG A 164 -6.70 21.54 -25.13
CA ARG A 164 -6.58 21.47 -23.66
C ARG A 164 -5.20 21.03 -23.19
N GLY A 165 -4.31 20.73 -24.11
CA GLY A 165 -2.92 20.35 -23.91
C GLY A 165 -2.03 21.45 -24.47
N LEU A 166 -1.15 21.07 -25.39
CA LEU A 166 -0.17 21.97 -25.98
C LEU A 166 -0.61 22.53 -27.35
N ALA A 167 -1.76 22.12 -27.89
CA ALA A 167 -2.36 22.67 -29.11
C ALA A 167 -1.40 22.78 -30.32
N GLY A 168 -0.44 21.86 -30.44
CA GLY A 168 0.59 21.89 -31.48
C GLY A 168 1.61 23.03 -31.34
N ALA A 169 1.73 23.65 -30.16
CA ALA A 169 2.65 24.75 -29.90
C ALA A 169 4.11 24.32 -29.77
N VAL A 170 4.37 23.02 -29.53
CA VAL A 170 5.71 22.45 -29.44
C VAL A 170 5.78 21.14 -30.22
N ASP A 171 6.96 20.87 -30.78
CA ASP A 171 7.29 19.59 -31.40
C ASP A 171 8.01 18.69 -30.39
N LEU A 172 7.89 17.37 -30.54
CA LEU A 172 8.51 16.37 -29.66
C LEU A 172 9.33 15.41 -30.52
N ASP A 173 10.63 15.35 -30.25
CA ASP A 173 11.54 14.40 -30.89
C ASP A 173 11.23 12.95 -30.45
N ASP A 174 11.48 11.98 -31.32
CA ASP A 174 11.16 10.57 -31.07
C ASP A 174 11.95 10.01 -29.89
N ALA A 175 13.23 10.37 -29.75
CA ALA A 175 14.05 9.95 -28.61
C ALA A 175 13.53 10.53 -27.28
N ALA A 176 13.04 11.76 -27.29
CA ALA A 176 12.43 12.41 -26.14
C ALA A 176 11.07 11.78 -25.79
N ARG A 177 10.26 11.45 -26.79
CA ARG A 177 9.01 10.70 -26.64
C ARG A 177 9.23 9.37 -25.96
N ASP A 178 10.13 8.55 -26.49
CA ASP A 178 10.46 7.25 -25.90
C ASP A 178 10.97 7.39 -24.47
N HIS A 179 11.73 8.44 -24.18
CA HIS A 179 12.20 8.75 -22.84
C HIS A 179 11.05 9.09 -21.88
N LEU A 180 10.11 9.95 -22.28
CA LEU A 180 8.93 10.30 -21.49
C LEU A 180 8.03 9.09 -21.22
N VAL A 181 7.80 8.24 -22.23
CA VAL A 181 7.00 7.01 -22.11
C VAL A 181 7.63 6.05 -21.10
N ARG A 182 8.92 5.74 -21.25
CA ARG A 182 9.65 4.88 -20.31
C ARG A 182 9.63 5.44 -18.89
N LEU A 183 9.86 6.74 -18.74
CA LEU A 183 9.87 7.36 -17.42
C LEU A 183 8.48 7.48 -16.81
N ALA A 184 7.39 7.46 -17.57
CA ALA A 184 6.05 7.47 -16.98
C ALA A 184 5.72 6.17 -16.23
N GLY A 185 6.28 5.02 -16.66
CA GLY A 185 6.09 3.73 -15.99
C GLY A 185 4.61 3.30 -15.88
N GLY A 186 3.80 3.61 -16.89
CA GLY A 186 2.37 3.33 -16.91
C GLY A 186 1.48 4.32 -16.13
N ASP A 187 2.03 5.47 -15.72
CA ASP A 187 1.29 6.56 -15.07
C ASP A 187 1.06 7.74 -16.03
N ALA A 188 -0.19 7.97 -16.44
CA ALA A 188 -0.56 9.07 -17.34
C ALA A 188 -0.41 10.46 -16.70
N ARG A 189 -0.61 10.61 -15.39
CA ARG A 189 -0.45 11.89 -14.71
C ARG A 189 1.01 12.31 -14.75
N ARG A 190 1.91 11.39 -14.43
CA ARG A 190 3.36 11.57 -14.48
C ARG A 190 3.84 11.88 -15.90
N ALA A 191 3.35 11.15 -16.90
CA ALA A 191 3.65 11.42 -18.31
C ALA A 191 3.28 12.86 -18.71
N LEU A 192 2.08 13.31 -18.35
CA LEU A 192 1.61 14.67 -18.64
C LEU A 192 2.41 15.74 -17.90
N THR A 193 2.76 15.52 -16.63
CA THR A 193 3.61 16.44 -15.86
C THR A 193 5.00 16.58 -16.48
N TYR A 194 5.59 15.48 -16.92
CA TYR A 194 6.89 15.50 -17.59
C TYR A 194 6.84 16.19 -18.95
N LEU A 195 5.79 15.92 -19.74
CA LEU A 195 5.56 16.62 -21.00
C LEU A 195 5.38 18.13 -20.80
N GLU A 196 4.59 18.54 -19.81
CA GLU A 196 4.35 19.95 -19.48
C GLU A 196 5.66 20.66 -19.08
N ALA A 197 6.45 20.03 -18.20
CA ALA A 197 7.75 20.56 -17.79
C ALA A 197 8.72 20.67 -18.96
N SER A 198 8.77 19.65 -19.82
CA SER A 198 9.64 19.61 -21.00
C SER A 198 9.24 20.66 -22.02
N ALA A 199 7.94 20.88 -22.24
CA ALA A 199 7.43 21.95 -23.10
C ALA A 199 7.81 23.34 -22.57
N ALA A 200 7.66 23.58 -21.26
CA ALA A 200 8.07 24.84 -20.64
C ALA A 200 9.58 25.09 -20.78
N ALA A 201 10.41 24.05 -20.61
CA ALA A 201 11.85 24.14 -20.79
C ALA A 201 12.24 24.40 -22.26
N ALA A 202 11.61 23.73 -23.22
CA ALA A 202 11.84 23.95 -24.66
C ALA A 202 11.52 25.40 -25.07
N VAL A 203 10.44 25.97 -24.55
CA VAL A 203 10.07 27.38 -24.78
C VAL A 203 11.14 28.33 -24.23
N ALA A 204 11.71 28.04 -23.06
CA ALA A 204 12.70 28.89 -22.40
C ALA A 204 14.08 28.90 -23.07
N VAL A 205 14.45 27.81 -23.75
CA VAL A 205 15.77 27.64 -24.40
C VAL A 205 15.74 27.98 -25.89
N ARG A 206 14.57 28.33 -26.44
CA ARG A 206 14.39 28.65 -27.86
C ARG A 206 15.26 29.83 -28.30
N SER A 207 16.03 29.62 -29.37
CA SER A 207 17.02 30.57 -29.90
C SER A 207 16.46 31.68 -30.78
N THR A 208 15.30 31.48 -31.41
CA THR A 208 14.67 32.42 -32.37
C THR A 208 13.16 32.44 -32.18
N GLU A 209 12.51 33.61 -32.28
CA GLU A 209 11.05 33.68 -32.08
C GLU A 209 10.23 33.00 -33.19
N GLU A 210 10.84 32.68 -34.33
CA GLU A 210 10.14 32.20 -35.52
C GLU A 210 10.00 30.66 -35.58
N ASP A 211 10.84 29.91 -34.84
CA ASP A 211 10.77 28.45 -34.81
C ASP A 211 9.82 27.93 -33.73
N ARG A 212 9.17 26.79 -34.01
CA ARG A 212 8.43 26.06 -32.97
C ARG A 212 9.42 25.46 -31.96
N PRO A 213 9.19 25.61 -30.65
CA PRO A 213 10.00 24.95 -29.64
C PRO A 213 10.00 23.43 -29.85
N LEU A 214 11.20 22.83 -29.87
CA LEU A 214 11.39 21.39 -29.99
C LEU A 214 11.84 20.82 -28.63
N ILE A 215 11.10 19.82 -28.15
CA ILE A 215 11.51 19.02 -26.99
C ILE A 215 12.49 17.95 -27.47
N THR A 216 13.78 18.20 -27.27
CA THR A 216 14.85 17.21 -27.49
C THR A 216 15.01 16.31 -26.26
N LEU A 217 15.75 15.20 -26.41
CA LEU A 217 16.05 14.30 -25.29
C LEU A 217 16.71 15.04 -24.12
N GLU A 218 17.70 15.89 -24.40
CA GLU A 218 18.45 16.64 -23.38
C GLU A 218 17.56 17.62 -22.59
N VAL A 219 16.62 18.29 -23.30
CA VAL A 219 15.63 19.17 -22.68
C VAL A 219 14.67 18.37 -21.80
N ALA A 220 14.21 17.21 -22.29
CA ALA A 220 13.33 16.32 -21.54
C ALA A 220 14.02 15.79 -20.28
N GLU A 221 15.26 15.29 -20.36
CA GLU A 221 16.03 14.79 -19.20
C GLU A 221 16.17 15.87 -18.12
N THR A 222 16.61 17.07 -18.50
CA THR A 222 16.81 18.19 -17.57
C THR A 222 15.50 18.63 -16.92
N ALA A 223 14.42 18.72 -17.70
CA ALA A 223 13.12 19.14 -17.20
C ALA A 223 12.46 18.07 -16.30
N VAL A 224 12.62 16.79 -16.66
CA VAL A 224 12.09 15.68 -15.89
C VAL A 224 12.78 15.55 -14.55
N ASP A 225 14.09 15.73 -14.44
CA ASP A 225 14.78 15.72 -13.15
C ASP A 225 14.20 16.77 -12.18
N GLN A 226 13.94 17.98 -12.67
CA GLN A 226 13.34 19.05 -11.87
C GLN A 226 11.87 18.77 -11.52
N ALA A 227 11.10 18.26 -12.48
CA ALA A 227 9.69 17.94 -12.31
C ALA A 227 9.49 16.72 -11.40
N ALA A 228 10.37 15.72 -11.49
CA ALA A 228 10.39 14.55 -10.63
C ALA A 228 10.59 14.97 -9.17
N VAL A 229 11.52 15.88 -8.86
CA VAL A 229 11.70 16.41 -7.50
C VAL A 229 10.45 17.13 -6.97
N ARG A 230 9.69 17.83 -7.83
CA ARG A 230 8.43 18.50 -7.42
C ARG A 230 7.25 17.51 -7.28
N TYR A 231 7.15 16.53 -8.18
CA TYR A 231 6.13 15.49 -8.16
C TYR A 231 6.35 14.49 -7.01
N ASP A 232 7.60 14.22 -6.62
CA ASP A 232 7.98 13.33 -5.51
C ASP A 232 7.47 13.85 -4.14
N ARG A 233 7.11 15.15 -4.03
CA ARG A 233 6.36 15.67 -2.88
C ARG A 233 4.90 15.18 -2.80
N GLN A 234 4.36 14.51 -3.83
CA GLN A 234 2.92 14.19 -3.94
C GLN A 234 2.52 12.77 -4.40
N GLY A 235 3.40 11.75 -4.59
CA GLY A 235 2.83 10.39 -4.66
C GLY A 235 3.66 9.15 -4.98
N ASP A 236 4.47 9.08 -6.03
CA ASP A 236 4.68 7.74 -6.66
C ASP A 236 6.10 7.15 -6.66
N GLN A 237 7.19 7.93 -6.62
CA GLN A 237 8.53 7.35 -6.37
C GLN A 237 8.73 6.94 -4.90
N HIS A 238 7.83 7.39 -4.01
CA HIS A 238 7.77 7.00 -2.60
C HIS A 238 7.89 5.47 -2.40
N TYR A 239 7.15 4.67 -3.18
CA TYR A 239 7.16 3.22 -3.03
C TYR A 239 8.45 2.58 -3.53
N ASP A 240 8.98 3.01 -4.67
CA ASP A 240 10.21 2.46 -5.23
C ASP A 240 11.42 2.77 -4.35
N VAL A 241 11.50 4.00 -3.84
CA VAL A 241 12.55 4.41 -2.90
C VAL A 241 12.44 3.65 -1.59
N THR A 242 11.24 3.56 -1.03
CA THR A 242 11.01 2.79 0.20
C THR A 242 11.34 1.31 0.00
N SER A 243 11.03 0.78 -1.18
CA SER A 243 11.30 -0.61 -1.56
C SER A 243 12.81 -0.84 -1.71
N ALA A 244 13.53 0.07 -2.38
CA ALA A 244 14.98 0.05 -2.52
C ALA A 244 15.67 0.20 -1.16
N PHE A 245 15.17 1.07 -0.28
CA PHE A 245 15.63 1.25 1.09
C PHE A 245 15.57 -0.07 1.87
N ILE A 246 14.40 -0.72 1.91
CA ILE A 246 14.21 -1.97 2.65
C ILE A 246 15.00 -3.12 2.03
N LYS A 247 15.08 -3.20 0.69
CA LYS A 247 15.91 -4.19 0.00
C LYS A 247 17.40 -4.00 0.28
N SER A 248 17.87 -2.76 0.39
CA SER A 248 19.28 -2.46 0.69
C SER A 248 19.63 -2.90 2.10
N ILE A 249 18.76 -2.63 3.08
CA ILE A 249 18.98 -3.08 4.46
C ILE A 249 18.96 -4.60 4.52
N ARG A 250 17.98 -5.25 3.86
CA ARG A 250 17.88 -6.72 3.75
C ARG A 250 19.10 -7.34 3.06
N GLY A 251 19.64 -6.66 2.05
CA GLY A 251 20.87 -7.02 1.33
C GLY A 251 22.16 -6.72 2.10
N SER A 252 22.04 -6.13 3.31
CA SER A 252 23.15 -5.74 4.17
C SER A 252 24.09 -4.70 3.55
N ASP A 253 23.58 -3.86 2.65
CA ASP A 253 24.33 -2.73 2.09
C ASP A 253 24.02 -1.47 2.90
N VAL A 254 24.93 -1.12 3.81
CA VAL A 254 24.78 0.05 4.69
C VAL A 254 24.76 1.34 3.89
N ASP A 255 25.63 1.47 2.90
CA ASP A 255 25.83 2.70 2.13
C ASP A 255 24.61 2.99 1.25
N ALA A 256 24.12 1.98 0.52
CA ALA A 256 22.89 2.10 -0.25
C ALA A 256 21.69 2.40 0.65
N SER A 257 21.60 1.75 1.82
CA SER A 257 20.52 2.00 2.77
C SER A 257 20.51 3.45 3.28
N LEU A 258 21.68 4.00 3.61
CA LEU A 258 21.82 5.39 4.02
C LEU A 258 21.53 6.36 2.88
N HIS A 259 21.92 6.03 1.65
CA HIS A 259 21.58 6.82 0.46
C HIS A 259 20.06 6.91 0.27
N TRP A 260 19.35 5.78 0.33
CA TRP A 260 17.89 5.79 0.21
C TRP A 260 17.19 6.48 1.38
N LEU A 261 17.73 6.36 2.61
CA LEU A 261 17.25 7.14 3.75
C LEU A 261 17.39 8.64 3.50
N ALA A 262 18.57 9.08 3.05
CA ALA A 262 18.82 10.49 2.75
C ALA A 262 17.86 10.98 1.66
N ARG A 263 17.65 10.19 0.60
CA ARG A 263 16.68 10.52 -0.45
C ARG A 263 15.27 10.73 0.09
N MET A 264 14.78 9.84 0.96
CA MET A 264 13.46 9.98 1.59
C MET A 264 13.39 11.22 2.51
N VAL A 265 14.44 11.46 3.31
CA VAL A 265 14.48 12.62 4.23
C VAL A 265 14.48 13.93 3.46
N GLU A 266 15.30 14.07 2.42
CA GLU A 266 15.38 15.28 1.59
C GLU A 266 14.10 15.49 0.76
N ALA A 267 13.43 14.40 0.35
CA ALA A 267 12.12 14.45 -0.30
C ALA A 267 10.98 14.85 0.66
N GLY A 268 11.22 14.90 1.97
CA GLY A 268 10.23 15.29 2.97
C GLY A 268 9.29 14.16 3.40
N GLU A 269 9.75 12.91 3.31
CA GLU A 269 9.02 11.72 3.75
C GLU A 269 8.60 11.81 5.24
N ASP A 270 7.44 11.24 5.60
CA ASP A 270 7.04 11.20 7.02
C ASP A 270 8.06 10.34 7.79
N PRO A 271 8.82 10.92 8.74
CA PRO A 271 9.85 10.16 9.47
C PRO A 271 9.24 9.03 10.30
N ARG A 272 7.94 9.12 10.68
CA ARG A 272 7.23 8.04 11.36
C ARG A 272 6.96 6.88 10.41
N PHE A 273 6.78 7.14 9.11
CA PHE A 273 6.64 6.09 8.11
C PHE A 273 7.96 5.31 7.96
N ILE A 274 9.09 6.00 7.81
CA ILE A 274 10.43 5.38 7.76
C ILE A 274 10.65 4.50 9.00
N ALA A 275 10.40 5.05 10.19
CA ALA A 275 10.56 4.33 11.45
C ALA A 275 9.69 3.06 11.54
N ARG A 276 8.42 3.11 11.09
CA ARG A 276 7.55 1.91 11.05
C ARG A 276 8.13 0.82 10.16
N ARG A 277 8.68 1.18 9.00
CA ARG A 277 9.29 0.21 8.08
C ARG A 277 10.52 -0.48 8.68
N LEU A 278 11.33 0.25 9.45
CA LEU A 278 12.47 -0.33 10.19
C LEU A 278 12.02 -1.32 11.28
N VAL A 279 10.95 -1.01 12.01
CA VAL A 279 10.40 -1.91 13.05
C VAL A 279 9.88 -3.21 12.44
N ILE A 280 9.22 -3.15 11.29
CA ILE A 280 8.75 -4.34 10.55
C ILE A 280 9.96 -5.15 10.08
N LEU A 281 10.92 -4.50 9.39
CA LEU A 281 12.12 -5.15 8.88
C LEU A 281 12.93 -5.85 9.99
N ALA A 282 13.02 -5.25 11.18
CA ALA A 282 13.74 -5.85 12.30
C ALA A 282 13.16 -7.23 12.70
N SER A 283 11.86 -7.45 12.53
CA SER A 283 11.22 -8.75 12.81
C SER A 283 11.16 -9.66 11.57
N GLU A 284 11.02 -9.08 10.38
CA GLU A 284 10.86 -9.80 9.11
C GLU A 284 12.19 -10.36 8.57
N ASP A 285 13.24 -9.55 8.58
CA ASP A 285 14.50 -9.83 7.87
C ASP A 285 15.69 -10.11 8.80
N ILE A 286 15.58 -9.77 10.09
CA ILE A 286 16.63 -9.97 11.10
C ILE A 286 16.19 -10.97 12.16
N GLY A 287 15.01 -10.78 12.75
CA GLY A 287 14.40 -11.73 13.67
C GLY A 287 15.30 -12.05 14.87
N LEU A 288 15.50 -13.34 15.14
CA LEU A 288 16.33 -13.79 16.27
C LEU A 288 17.82 -13.93 15.92
N ALA A 289 18.23 -13.61 14.69
CA ALA A 289 19.65 -13.52 14.35
C ALA A 289 20.33 -12.36 15.09
N ASP A 290 19.60 -11.27 15.32
CA ASP A 290 19.96 -10.24 16.29
C ASP A 290 18.72 -9.81 17.10
N PRO A 291 18.54 -10.35 18.32
CA PRO A 291 17.41 -10.00 19.19
C PRO A 291 17.34 -8.54 19.59
N THR A 292 18.41 -7.76 19.43
CA THR A 292 18.44 -6.33 19.78
C THR A 292 17.90 -5.44 18.65
N ALA A 293 17.80 -5.97 17.42
CA ALA A 293 17.39 -5.22 16.24
C ALA A 293 16.01 -4.55 16.40
N LEU A 294 15.02 -5.28 16.94
CA LEU A 294 13.68 -4.73 17.18
C LEU A 294 13.72 -3.59 18.21
N THR A 295 14.48 -3.75 19.29
CA THR A 295 14.64 -2.72 20.31
C THR A 295 15.31 -1.47 19.74
N THR A 296 16.34 -1.63 18.90
CA THR A 296 17.01 -0.54 18.19
C THR A 296 16.03 0.22 17.28
N ALA A 297 15.22 -0.50 16.50
CA ALA A 297 14.22 0.11 15.62
C ALA A 297 13.12 0.85 16.41
N VAL A 298 12.65 0.27 17.51
CA VAL A 298 11.66 0.90 18.40
C VAL A 298 12.22 2.15 19.07
N ALA A 299 13.46 2.12 19.54
CA ALA A 299 14.12 3.29 20.12
C ALA A 299 14.26 4.43 19.10
N ALA A 300 14.59 4.11 17.84
CA ALA A 300 14.61 5.10 16.77
C ALA A 300 13.21 5.68 16.48
N ALA A 301 12.17 4.84 16.47
CA ALA A 301 10.78 5.30 16.30
C ALA A 301 10.33 6.23 17.44
N GLN A 302 10.69 5.92 18.68
CA GLN A 302 10.43 6.79 19.83
C GLN A 302 11.19 8.10 19.73
N ALA A 303 12.47 8.06 19.33
CA ALA A 303 13.27 9.25 19.12
C ALA A 303 12.66 10.17 18.04
N VAL A 304 12.15 9.62 16.95
CA VAL A 304 11.42 10.38 15.92
C VAL A 304 10.22 11.12 16.52
N GLN A 305 9.47 10.49 17.42
CA GLN A 305 8.30 11.11 18.07
C GLN A 305 8.70 12.20 19.07
N LEU A 306 9.81 11.99 19.79
CA LEU A 306 10.24 12.89 20.87
C LEU A 306 11.06 14.08 20.38
N ILE A 307 11.87 13.90 19.33
CA ILE A 307 12.84 14.89 18.84
C ILE A 307 12.30 15.62 17.61
N GLY A 308 11.68 14.90 16.66
CA GLY A 308 11.26 15.46 15.38
C GLY A 308 12.43 15.71 14.41
N MET A 309 12.09 16.20 13.21
CA MET A 309 13.06 16.52 12.16
C MET A 309 13.49 17.99 12.24
N PRO A 310 14.75 18.34 11.86
CA PRO A 310 15.73 17.49 11.16
C PRO A 310 16.59 16.58 12.05
N GLU A 311 16.66 16.79 13.37
CA GLU A 311 17.62 16.10 14.25
C GLU A 311 17.42 14.59 14.30
N ALA A 312 16.17 14.11 14.26
CA ALA A 312 15.86 12.67 14.27
C ALA A 312 16.42 11.90 13.06
N ARG A 313 16.91 12.58 12.01
CA ARG A 313 17.62 11.93 10.89
C ARG A 313 18.85 11.15 11.36
N LEU A 314 19.53 11.62 12.41
CA LEU A 314 20.71 10.95 12.97
C LEU A 314 20.32 9.64 13.64
N ASN A 315 19.21 9.63 14.39
CA ASN A 315 18.68 8.45 15.07
C ASN A 315 18.20 7.40 14.06
N LEU A 316 17.55 7.85 12.98
CA LEU A 316 17.18 6.99 11.85
C LEU A 316 18.42 6.42 11.16
N ALA A 317 19.43 7.24 10.87
CA ALA A 317 20.68 6.79 10.25
C ALA A 317 21.41 5.75 11.11
N GLN A 318 21.48 5.97 12.43
CA GLN A 318 22.07 5.01 13.38
C GLN A 318 21.33 3.67 13.35
N ALA A 319 20.00 3.69 13.38
CA ALA A 319 19.21 2.47 13.30
C ALA A 319 19.38 1.76 11.94
N VAL A 320 19.41 2.50 10.83
CA VAL A 320 19.66 1.94 9.50
C VAL A 320 21.01 1.24 9.43
N ALA A 321 22.08 1.89 9.89
CA ALA A 321 23.40 1.28 9.89
C ALA A 321 23.46 0.01 10.75
N ALA A 322 22.84 0.03 11.94
CA ALA A 322 22.75 -1.14 12.81
C ALA A 322 21.98 -2.30 12.16
N LEU A 323 20.80 -2.04 11.60
CA LEU A 323 19.95 -3.05 10.99
C LEU A 323 20.54 -3.61 9.68
N ALA A 324 21.17 -2.75 8.86
CA ALA A 324 21.84 -3.18 7.64
C ALA A 324 23.05 -4.07 7.97
N SER A 325 23.79 -3.77 9.05
CA SER A 325 24.92 -4.58 9.49
C SER A 325 24.54 -5.84 10.27
N ALA A 326 23.29 -5.96 10.73
CA ALA A 326 22.84 -7.09 11.53
C ALA A 326 22.81 -8.40 10.73
N PRO A 327 23.08 -9.56 11.36
CA PRO A 327 22.89 -10.86 10.73
C PRO A 327 21.41 -11.05 10.33
N LYS A 328 21.16 -11.59 9.14
CA LYS A 328 19.81 -11.70 8.57
C LYS A 328 19.19 -13.06 8.82
N SER A 329 17.93 -13.08 9.23
CA SER A 329 17.10 -14.27 9.32
C SER A 329 15.62 -13.91 9.19
N ASN A 330 14.95 -14.55 8.22
CA ASN A 330 13.51 -14.48 8.07
C ASN A 330 12.79 -15.68 8.71
N ALA A 331 13.48 -16.46 9.56
CA ALA A 331 12.94 -17.70 10.12
C ALA A 331 11.68 -17.47 10.97
N VAL A 332 11.61 -16.35 11.70
CA VAL A 332 10.43 -15.95 12.48
C VAL A 332 9.25 -15.65 11.56
N TYR A 333 9.47 -14.84 10.52
CA TYR A 333 8.45 -14.49 9.52
C TYR A 333 7.90 -15.75 8.82
N MET A 334 8.80 -16.60 8.30
CA MET A 334 8.42 -17.83 7.60
C MET A 334 7.69 -18.82 8.52
N ALA A 335 8.05 -18.88 9.81
CA ALA A 335 7.34 -19.72 10.77
C ALA A 335 5.88 -19.30 10.94
N TYR A 336 5.63 -17.99 11.06
CA TYR A 336 4.28 -17.47 11.17
C TYR A 336 3.48 -17.71 9.90
N GLU A 337 4.04 -17.41 8.72
CA GLU A 337 3.34 -17.62 7.44
C GLU A 337 3.00 -19.09 7.20
N ALA A 338 3.87 -20.02 7.55
CA ALA A 338 3.59 -21.45 7.46
C ALA A 338 2.43 -21.88 8.39
N ALA A 339 2.42 -21.40 9.63
CA ALA A 339 1.34 -21.67 10.58
C ALA A 339 0.01 -21.05 10.11
N ALA A 340 0.04 -19.79 9.63
CA ALA A 340 -1.13 -19.09 9.11
C ALA A 340 -1.69 -19.78 7.85
N ALA A 341 -0.82 -20.30 6.98
CA ALA A 341 -1.23 -21.06 5.80
C ALA A 341 -1.99 -22.34 6.19
N ASP A 342 -1.52 -23.08 7.19
CA ASP A 342 -2.20 -24.29 7.66
C ASP A 342 -3.57 -23.96 8.29
N VAL A 343 -3.68 -22.86 9.04
CA VAL A 343 -4.96 -22.37 9.55
C VAL A 343 -5.92 -22.00 8.42
N ARG A 344 -5.45 -21.23 7.41
CA ARG A 344 -6.24 -20.86 6.23
C ARG A 344 -6.69 -22.07 5.42
N ALA A 345 -5.87 -23.13 5.38
CA ALA A 345 -6.19 -24.40 4.74
C ALA A 345 -7.13 -25.30 5.58
N GLY A 346 -7.63 -24.81 6.72
CA GLY A 346 -8.57 -25.54 7.57
C GLY A 346 -7.93 -26.57 8.51
N LYS A 347 -6.60 -26.63 8.62
CA LYS A 347 -5.89 -27.56 9.52
C LYS A 347 -5.85 -27.06 10.98
N VAL A 348 -6.98 -26.59 11.49
CA VAL A 348 -7.09 -25.97 12.82
C VAL A 348 -7.15 -27.02 13.93
N GLY A 349 -7.95 -28.09 13.73
CA GLY A 349 -8.19 -29.12 14.74
C GLY A 349 -8.83 -28.57 16.03
N ALA A 350 -9.11 -29.47 16.98
CA ALA A 350 -9.53 -29.05 18.32
C ALA A 350 -8.30 -28.86 19.22
N VAL A 351 -8.36 -27.88 20.13
CA VAL A 351 -7.33 -27.73 21.18
C VAL A 351 -7.25 -29.03 22.00
N PRO A 352 -6.05 -29.61 22.20
CA PRO A 352 -5.88 -30.81 23.03
C PRO A 352 -6.49 -30.64 24.42
N ALA A 353 -7.17 -31.67 24.94
CA ALA A 353 -7.98 -31.57 26.17
C ALA A 353 -7.18 -31.12 27.39
N HIS A 354 -5.92 -31.55 27.51
CA HIS A 354 -5.01 -31.16 28.59
C HIS A 354 -4.50 -29.72 28.48
N LEU A 355 -4.73 -29.02 27.37
CA LEU A 355 -4.39 -27.59 27.21
C LEU A 355 -5.60 -26.65 27.29
N ARG A 356 -6.83 -27.21 27.40
CA ARG A 356 -8.05 -26.41 27.52
C ARG A 356 -8.13 -25.78 28.90
N ASP A 357 -8.82 -24.64 28.96
CA ASP A 357 -9.09 -23.96 30.22
C ASP A 357 -9.82 -24.89 31.22
N ALA A 358 -9.29 -24.95 32.44
CA ALA A 358 -9.78 -25.77 33.52
C ALA A 358 -10.52 -24.96 34.62
N HIS A 359 -10.60 -23.63 34.47
CA HIS A 359 -11.06 -22.72 35.53
C HIS A 359 -12.58 -22.45 35.53
N TYR A 360 -13.33 -22.89 34.52
CA TYR A 360 -14.79 -22.73 34.48
C TYR A 360 -15.51 -23.93 35.10
N GLY A 361 -16.70 -23.71 35.68
CA GLY A 361 -17.41 -24.68 36.52
C GLY A 361 -17.79 -26.03 35.86
N GLY A 362 -17.68 -26.15 34.53
CA GLY A 362 -17.90 -27.40 33.79
C GLY A 362 -16.64 -28.19 33.44
N ALA A 363 -15.44 -27.64 33.66
CA ALA A 363 -14.18 -28.20 33.19
C ALA A 363 -13.84 -29.58 33.76
N LYS A 364 -14.06 -29.78 35.08
CA LYS A 364 -13.82 -31.08 35.75
C LYS A 364 -14.71 -32.22 35.23
N LYS A 365 -15.95 -31.91 34.81
CA LYS A 365 -16.85 -32.92 34.23
C LYS A 365 -16.46 -33.31 32.80
N LEU A 366 -15.70 -32.45 32.11
CA LEU A 366 -15.25 -32.63 30.73
C LEU A 366 -13.80 -33.13 30.65
N GLY A 367 -13.14 -33.39 31.80
CA GLY A 367 -11.74 -33.83 31.87
C GLY A 367 -10.74 -32.79 31.34
N HIS A 368 -11.12 -31.51 31.32
CA HIS A 368 -10.23 -30.44 30.85
C HIS A 368 -9.11 -30.19 31.87
N GLY A 369 -7.86 -30.13 31.39
CA GLY A 369 -6.69 -29.78 32.21
C GLY A 369 -6.21 -30.83 33.22
N GLU A 370 -6.93 -31.94 33.45
CA GLU A 370 -6.54 -32.96 34.45
C GLU A 370 -5.23 -33.70 34.11
N ALA A 371 -4.88 -33.79 32.83
CA ALA A 371 -3.65 -34.42 32.34
C ALA A 371 -2.57 -33.39 31.91
N TYR A 372 -2.74 -32.11 32.27
CA TYR A 372 -1.76 -31.08 31.92
C TYR A 372 -0.46 -31.29 32.69
N VAL A 373 0.67 -31.39 31.98
CA VAL A 373 1.98 -31.46 32.61
C VAL A 373 2.51 -30.04 32.77
N TYR A 374 2.51 -29.52 33.99
CA TYR A 374 3.00 -28.18 34.28
C TYR A 374 4.54 -28.13 34.13
N PRO A 375 5.11 -27.31 33.22
CA PRO A 375 6.54 -27.35 32.93
C PRO A 375 7.47 -27.11 34.14
N HIS A 376 7.04 -26.32 35.12
CA HIS A 376 7.86 -26.03 36.30
C HIS A 376 7.97 -27.19 37.30
N ASP A 377 7.07 -28.18 37.22
CA ASP A 377 7.09 -29.36 38.09
C ASP A 377 7.94 -30.51 37.52
N VAL A 378 8.43 -30.37 36.29
CA VAL A 378 9.25 -31.38 35.62
C VAL A 378 10.71 -30.95 35.50
N LYS A 379 11.59 -31.96 35.47
CA LYS A 379 13.04 -31.76 35.34
C LYS A 379 13.36 -30.90 34.11
N HIS A 380 14.28 -29.96 34.28
CA HIS A 380 14.70 -28.99 33.25
C HIS A 380 13.67 -27.94 32.84
N GLY A 381 12.46 -27.92 33.41
CA GLY A 381 11.44 -26.93 33.06
C GLY A 381 10.79 -27.17 31.69
N VAL A 382 10.88 -28.38 31.13
CA VAL A 382 10.42 -28.71 29.78
C VAL A 382 9.54 -29.96 29.81
N ALA A 383 8.23 -29.77 29.64
CA ALA A 383 7.26 -30.86 29.67
C ALA A 383 7.16 -31.59 28.33
N GLN A 384 7.26 -32.92 28.37
CA GLN A 384 6.94 -33.79 27.25
C GLN A 384 5.42 -33.97 27.16
N GLN A 385 4.79 -33.26 26.23
CA GLN A 385 3.36 -33.38 25.92
C GLN A 385 3.06 -32.82 24.53
N GLN A 386 1.93 -33.21 23.96
CA GLN A 386 1.47 -32.69 22.68
C GLN A 386 0.90 -31.28 22.86
N TYR A 387 1.51 -30.28 22.22
CA TYR A 387 1.01 -28.90 22.22
C TYR A 387 0.18 -28.56 20.99
N LEU A 388 0.51 -29.15 19.83
CA LEU A 388 -0.21 -28.94 18.58
C LEU A 388 -1.43 -29.86 18.45
N PRO A 389 -2.52 -29.40 17.81
CA PRO A 389 -3.70 -30.22 17.56
C PRO A 389 -3.40 -31.32 16.53
N GLU A 390 -4.21 -32.37 16.52
CA GLU A 390 -3.96 -33.58 15.73
C GLU A 390 -3.63 -33.35 14.24
N PRO A 391 -4.35 -32.48 13.50
CA PRO A 391 -4.10 -32.27 12.07
C PRO A 391 -2.71 -31.73 11.73
N VAL A 392 -2.07 -31.04 12.69
CA VAL A 392 -0.74 -30.45 12.53
C VAL A 392 0.21 -30.93 13.62
N ARG A 393 -0.06 -32.11 14.20
CA ARG A 393 0.70 -32.61 15.35
C ARG A 393 2.20 -32.59 15.07
N ASP A 394 2.63 -33.01 13.88
CA ASP A 394 4.04 -33.15 13.47
C ASP A 394 4.62 -31.93 12.75
N ALA A 395 3.85 -30.83 12.68
CA ALA A 395 4.29 -29.61 12.01
C ALA A 395 5.55 -29.00 12.66
N VAL A 396 6.41 -28.44 11.81
CA VAL A 396 7.62 -27.72 12.20
C VAL A 396 7.63 -26.39 11.46
N TYR A 397 7.13 -25.36 12.12
CA TYR A 397 7.04 -24.02 11.57
C TYR A 397 8.36 -23.26 11.72
N TYR A 398 8.85 -23.15 12.95
CA TYR A 398 10.09 -22.44 13.23
C TYR A 398 11.31 -23.29 12.88
N ARG A 399 12.16 -22.77 11.99
CA ARG A 399 13.41 -23.38 11.52
C ARG A 399 14.53 -22.37 11.69
N PRO A 400 15.13 -22.27 12.89
CA PRO A 400 16.16 -21.28 13.18
C PRO A 400 17.38 -21.47 12.26
N THR A 401 17.96 -20.36 11.82
CA THR A 401 19.19 -20.37 11.01
C THR A 401 20.42 -20.54 11.90
N THR A 402 21.60 -20.54 11.29
CA THR A 402 22.89 -20.48 11.99
C THR A 402 23.48 -19.07 12.00
N HIS A 403 22.71 -18.06 11.61
CA HIS A 403 23.19 -16.67 11.53
C HIS A 403 23.08 -15.99 12.90
N GLY A 404 24.13 -15.26 13.27
CA GLY A 404 24.14 -14.44 14.50
C GLY A 404 23.81 -15.22 15.76
N ALA A 405 23.02 -14.59 16.64
CA ALA A 405 22.57 -15.20 17.89
C ALA A 405 21.60 -16.38 17.69
N GLU A 406 21.01 -16.52 16.50
CA GLU A 406 20.04 -17.58 16.21
C GLU A 406 20.69 -18.98 16.21
N ALA A 407 22.00 -19.07 15.98
CA ALA A 407 22.75 -20.32 16.11
C ALA A 407 22.62 -20.93 17.52
N GLY A 408 22.78 -20.13 18.57
CA GLY A 408 22.59 -20.61 19.94
C GLY A 408 21.12 -20.94 20.25
N VAL A 409 20.19 -20.20 19.63
CA VAL A 409 18.75 -20.49 19.71
C VAL A 409 18.44 -21.84 19.07
N LYS A 410 19.05 -22.16 17.91
CA LYS A 410 18.91 -23.45 17.24
C LYS A 410 19.30 -24.61 18.13
N ASP A 411 20.50 -24.56 18.72
CA ASP A 411 20.99 -25.64 19.60
C ASP A 411 20.08 -25.86 20.82
N ARG A 412 19.55 -24.77 21.38
CA ARG A 412 18.59 -24.86 22.49
C ARG A 412 17.23 -25.39 22.01
N TRP A 413 16.75 -24.91 20.86
CA TRP A 413 15.48 -25.29 20.28
C TRP A 413 15.43 -26.78 19.91
N GLU A 414 16.50 -27.34 19.32
CA GLU A 414 16.59 -28.76 18.98
C GLU A 414 16.50 -29.65 20.23
N ARG A 415 17.23 -29.31 21.30
CA ARG A 415 17.18 -30.02 22.60
C ARG A 415 15.81 -29.93 23.27
N ILE A 416 15.18 -28.75 23.27
CA ILE A 416 13.83 -28.59 23.82
C ILE A 416 12.85 -29.42 23.01
N ARG A 417 12.94 -29.36 21.68
CA ARG A 417 12.05 -30.10 20.78
C ARG A 417 12.17 -31.61 20.96
N SER A 418 13.38 -32.16 21.14
CA SER A 418 13.54 -33.60 21.37
C SER A 418 12.86 -34.05 22.66
N ILE A 419 12.93 -33.24 23.73
CA ILE A 419 12.24 -33.52 25.00
C ILE A 419 10.73 -33.41 24.82
N VAL A 420 10.24 -32.27 24.29
CA VAL A 420 8.81 -32.02 24.09
C VAL A 420 8.14 -33.11 23.24
N ARG A 421 8.84 -33.57 22.19
CA ARG A 421 8.35 -34.58 21.24
C ARG A 421 8.60 -36.02 21.68
N GLY A 422 9.35 -36.25 22.75
CA GLY A 422 9.70 -37.61 23.20
C GLY A 422 10.61 -38.40 22.25
N VAL A 423 11.36 -37.71 21.37
CA VAL A 423 12.30 -38.37 20.46
C VAL A 423 13.54 -38.74 21.25
N ARG A 424 13.72 -40.04 21.55
CA ARG A 424 14.95 -40.54 22.18
C ARG A 424 16.13 -40.23 21.27
N GLY A 425 17.03 -39.36 21.72
CA GLY A 425 18.34 -39.21 21.10
C GLY A 425 19.06 -40.57 21.17
N GLY A 426 19.31 -41.18 20.01
CA GLY A 426 20.20 -42.33 19.92
C GLY A 426 21.57 -41.94 20.49
N ARG A 427 22.02 -42.71 21.48
CA ARG A 427 23.45 -42.85 21.76
C ARG A 427 23.96 -44.04 20.98
#